data_AF-A0A7X3P0C0-F1
#
_entry.id   AF-A0A7X3P0C0-F1
#
_cell.length_a   1.000
_cell.length_b   1.000
_cell.length_c   1.000
_cell.angle_alpha   90.00
_cell.angle_beta   90.00
_cell.angle_gamma   90.00
#
_symmetry.space_group_name_H-M   'P 1'
#
loop_
_entity.id
_entity.type
_entity.pdbx_description
1 polymer ?
#
loop_
_entity_poly.entity_id
_entity_poly.type
_entity_poly.pdbx_seq_one_letter_code
_entity_poly.pdbx_strand_id
1 'polypeptide(L)'
;MKLLSINVSKPKPIQYGGKTVQTGIFKEPVSGTVMLREKNIDGDGQGDLRVHGGTYKAIYGYPFEHYAHWQQALQRGDLTYGQFGENLTVEGLLETSVYIGDIFQIGSTVKLQITQPRVPCFKLAYKMGLPEFPKQFLESRRVGFYFRVLEEGKIAAGDTIARIEVASASMSVTEILNLRYFDRDNREKIARARKLSALSPSWKRDFTKILAQ
;
A
#
# COMPACT_ATOMS: atom_id res chain seq x y z
N MET A 1 -7.80 14.72 -6.47
CA MET A 1 -6.68 13.84 -6.05
C MET A 1 -5.71 13.71 -7.21
N LYS A 2 -4.43 13.50 -6.94
CA LYS A 2 -3.38 13.49 -7.99
C LYS A 2 -2.39 12.36 -7.79
N LEU A 3 -1.85 11.86 -8.90
CA LEU A 3 -0.69 10.97 -8.91
C LEU A 3 0.57 11.83 -8.97
N LEU A 4 1.33 11.93 -7.89
CA LEU A 4 2.52 12.78 -7.83
C LEU A 4 3.77 12.09 -8.38
N SER A 5 3.87 10.78 -8.16
CA SER A 5 5.02 10.00 -8.62
C SER A 5 4.66 8.55 -8.87
N ILE A 6 5.32 7.97 -9.86
CA ILE A 6 5.34 6.54 -10.10
C ILE A 6 6.74 6.06 -9.79
N ASN A 7 6.85 5.08 -8.90
CA ASN A 7 8.13 4.60 -8.41
C ASN A 7 8.27 3.10 -8.66
N VAL A 8 9.40 2.70 -9.23
CA VAL A 8 9.68 1.30 -9.59
C VAL A 8 11.05 0.88 -9.08
N SER A 9 11.25 -0.43 -8.93
CA SER A 9 12.56 -1.00 -8.63
C SER A 9 12.63 -2.40 -9.21
N LYS A 10 13.70 -2.70 -9.95
CA LYS A 10 14.13 -4.09 -10.09
C LYS A 10 14.58 -4.61 -8.71
N PRO A 11 14.34 -5.89 -8.36
CA PRO A 11 14.81 -6.45 -7.11
C PRO A 11 16.32 -6.30 -6.98
N LYS A 12 16.76 -5.75 -5.85
CA LYS A 12 18.16 -5.60 -5.46
C LYS A 12 18.46 -6.55 -4.30
N PRO A 13 19.65 -7.18 -4.24
CA PRO A 13 20.05 -8.00 -3.11
C PRO A 13 20.36 -7.14 -1.88
N ILE A 14 19.92 -7.58 -0.71
CA ILE A 14 20.31 -7.03 0.60
C ILE A 14 20.83 -8.13 1.51
N GLN A 15 21.68 -7.79 2.47
CA GLN A 15 22.11 -8.70 3.53
C GLN A 15 21.20 -8.56 4.74
N TYR A 16 20.55 -9.64 5.16
CA TYR A 16 19.69 -9.65 6.34
C TYR A 16 19.81 -10.97 7.10
N GLY A 17 20.22 -10.92 8.36
CA GLY A 17 20.37 -12.11 9.21
C GLY A 17 21.35 -13.15 8.63
N GLY A 18 22.46 -12.69 8.05
CA GLY A 18 23.47 -13.56 7.44
C GLY A 18 23.05 -14.21 6.11
N LYS A 19 21.96 -13.76 5.49
CA LYS A 19 21.46 -14.27 4.21
C LYS A 19 21.25 -13.15 3.20
N THR A 20 21.48 -13.45 1.93
CA THR A 20 21.10 -12.57 0.81
C THR A 20 19.60 -12.69 0.53
N VAL A 21 18.89 -11.56 0.56
CA VAL A 21 17.46 -11.48 0.27
C VAL A 21 17.22 -10.51 -0.89
N GLN A 22 16.39 -10.90 -1.86
CA GLN A 22 15.98 -10.01 -2.95
C GLN A 22 14.84 -9.09 -2.52
N THR A 23 14.94 -7.79 -2.84
CA THR A 23 13.90 -6.81 -2.49
C THR A 23 13.74 -5.71 -3.52
N GLY A 24 12.48 -5.35 -3.83
CA GLY A 24 12.13 -4.16 -4.59
C GLY A 24 11.80 -2.94 -3.72
N ILE A 25 12.22 -2.90 -2.44
CA ILE A 25 11.88 -1.78 -1.52
C ILE A 25 12.53 -0.45 -1.96
N PHE A 26 13.64 -0.51 -2.69
CA PHE A 26 14.38 0.65 -3.20
C PHE A 26 13.74 1.23 -4.47
N LYS A 27 12.45 1.57 -4.38
CA LYS A 27 11.72 2.28 -5.43
C LYS A 27 12.34 3.65 -5.67
N GLU A 28 12.44 4.00 -6.95
CA GLU A 28 12.90 5.29 -7.43
C GLU A 28 11.87 5.85 -8.43
N PRO A 29 11.64 7.17 -8.46
CA PRO A 29 10.72 7.79 -9.41
C PRO A 29 11.13 7.53 -10.87
N VAL A 30 10.14 7.31 -11.73
CA VAL A 30 10.35 7.22 -13.19
C VAL A 30 9.67 8.36 -13.91
N SER A 31 10.35 8.87 -14.94
CA SER A 31 9.84 9.91 -15.82
C SER A 31 9.00 9.33 -16.96
N GLY A 32 8.01 10.09 -17.40
CA GLY A 32 7.19 9.76 -18.57
C GLY A 32 6.06 8.77 -18.27
N THR A 33 5.47 8.25 -19.34
CA THR A 33 4.32 7.34 -19.26
C THR A 33 4.80 5.90 -19.08
N VAL A 34 4.18 5.18 -18.15
CA VAL A 34 4.42 3.75 -17.90
C VAL A 34 3.14 2.95 -18.01
N MET A 35 3.27 1.68 -18.35
CA MET A 35 2.16 0.75 -18.43
C MET A 35 1.91 0.11 -17.07
N LEU A 36 0.70 0.27 -16.55
CA LEU A 36 0.21 -0.41 -15.36
C LEU A 36 -0.53 -1.68 -15.80
N ARG A 37 -0.04 -2.81 -15.30
CA ARG A 37 -0.49 -4.17 -15.59
C ARG A 37 -1.27 -4.74 -14.42
N GLU A 38 -2.01 -5.82 -14.66
CA GLU A 38 -2.85 -6.51 -13.67
C GLU A 38 -2.10 -6.81 -12.36
N LYS A 39 -0.82 -7.15 -12.47
CA LYS A 39 0.01 -7.62 -11.36
C LYS A 39 1.15 -6.67 -10.98
N ASN A 40 1.44 -5.63 -11.77
CA ASN A 40 2.55 -4.72 -11.49
C ASN A 40 2.57 -3.44 -12.37
N ILE A 41 3.61 -2.62 -12.26
CA ILE A 41 3.95 -1.56 -13.22
C ILE A 41 5.15 -2.01 -14.05
N ASP A 42 5.15 -1.75 -15.36
CA ASP A 42 6.29 -2.02 -16.23
C ASP A 42 7.55 -1.29 -15.70
N GLY A 43 8.67 -2.01 -15.62
CA GLY A 43 9.91 -1.53 -14.99
C GLY A 43 10.04 -1.84 -13.50
N ASP A 44 8.93 -2.17 -12.84
CA ASP A 44 8.95 -2.67 -11.47
C ASP A 44 9.12 -4.19 -11.47
N GLY A 45 9.98 -4.72 -10.61
CA GLY A 45 10.11 -6.17 -10.45
C GLY A 45 9.53 -6.62 -9.13
N GLN A 46 8.61 -7.57 -9.20
CA GLN A 46 8.06 -8.21 -8.01
C GLN A 46 9.09 -9.24 -7.49
N GLY A 47 9.48 -9.10 -6.22
CA GLY A 47 10.24 -10.12 -5.51
C GLY A 47 9.36 -11.35 -5.20
N ASP A 48 9.75 -12.16 -4.20
CA ASP A 48 9.05 -13.41 -3.82
C ASP A 48 7.51 -13.30 -3.83
N LEU A 49 6.90 -13.85 -4.88
CA LEU A 49 5.47 -13.81 -5.17
C LEU A 49 4.61 -14.57 -4.14
N ARG A 50 5.24 -15.38 -3.26
CA ARG A 50 4.54 -16.15 -2.22
C ARG A 50 4.10 -15.29 -1.04
N VAL A 51 4.81 -14.19 -0.77
CA VAL A 51 4.58 -13.32 0.42
C VAL A 51 4.22 -11.88 0.02
N HIS A 52 4.77 -11.40 -1.10
CA HIS A 52 4.56 -10.06 -1.63
C HIS A 52 3.97 -10.15 -3.05
N GLY A 53 3.00 -9.28 -3.37
CA GLY A 53 2.37 -9.27 -4.69
C GLY A 53 1.07 -10.05 -4.80
N GLY A 54 0.73 -10.40 -6.04
CA GLY A 54 -0.55 -10.98 -6.43
C GLY A 54 -1.65 -9.93 -6.60
N THR A 55 -2.78 -10.34 -7.16
CA THR A 55 -3.87 -9.41 -7.56
C THR A 55 -4.27 -8.45 -6.44
N TYR A 56 -4.32 -8.88 -5.18
CA TYR A 56 -4.72 -8.04 -4.04
C TYR A 56 -3.63 -7.10 -3.52
N LYS A 57 -2.40 -7.18 -4.02
CA LYS A 57 -1.27 -6.33 -3.63
C LYS A 57 -0.46 -5.90 -4.86
N ALA A 58 -1.16 -5.71 -5.99
CA ALA A 58 -0.52 -5.41 -7.26
C ALA A 58 0.22 -4.07 -7.20
N ILE A 59 -0.45 -3.05 -6.64
CA ILE A 59 0.05 -1.67 -6.61
C ILE A 59 -0.02 -1.13 -5.19
N TYR A 60 1.10 -0.66 -4.64
CA TYR A 60 1.13 0.01 -3.35
C TYR A 60 1.01 1.53 -3.52
N GLY A 61 -0.03 2.13 -2.93
CA GLY A 61 -0.21 3.57 -2.86
C GLY A 61 0.15 4.13 -1.48
N TYR A 62 0.83 5.27 -1.45
CA TYR A 62 1.17 5.96 -0.22
C TYR A 62 0.86 7.47 -0.29
N PRO A 63 0.12 8.02 0.69
CA PRO A 63 -0.25 9.44 0.69
C PRO A 63 0.96 10.34 0.89
N PHE A 64 1.10 11.36 0.02
CA PHE A 64 2.18 12.34 0.09
C PHE A 64 2.12 13.18 1.37
N GLU A 65 0.92 13.40 1.91
CA GLU A 65 0.66 14.15 3.13
C GLU A 65 1.47 13.61 4.33
N HIS A 66 1.81 12.32 4.32
CA HIS A 66 2.59 11.71 5.40
C HIS A 66 4.09 11.96 5.30
N TYR A 67 4.61 12.45 4.17
CA TYR A 67 6.04 12.75 4.02
C TYR A 67 6.49 13.83 5.01
N ALA A 68 5.75 14.94 5.12
CA ALA A 68 6.06 16.03 6.04
C ALA A 68 6.09 15.53 7.50
N HIS A 69 5.12 14.68 7.87
CA HIS A 69 5.09 14.06 9.19
C HIS A 69 6.36 13.23 9.46
N TRP A 70 6.77 12.38 8.53
CA TRP A 70 7.95 11.53 8.72
C TRP A 70 9.27 12.31 8.65
N GLN A 71 9.36 13.35 7.84
CA GLN A 71 10.52 14.24 7.82
C GLN A 71 10.72 14.88 9.21
N GLN A 72 9.64 15.37 9.82
CA GLN A 72 9.68 15.94 11.16
C GLN A 72 9.95 14.88 12.24
N ALA A 73 9.20 13.77 12.23
CA ALA A 73 9.29 12.73 13.26
C ALA A 73 10.65 12.01 13.26
N LEU A 74 11.28 11.87 12.08
CA LEU A 74 12.58 11.22 11.93
C LEU A 74 13.74 12.23 11.87
N GLN A 75 13.47 13.53 11.87
CA GLN A 75 14.45 14.60 11.68
C GLN A 75 15.29 14.41 10.42
N ARG A 76 14.63 14.10 9.30
CA ARG A 76 15.24 13.77 8.02
C ARG A 76 14.76 14.69 6.91
N GLY A 77 15.70 15.30 6.18
CA GLY A 77 15.40 16.12 4.99
C GLY A 77 15.49 15.35 3.66
N ASP A 78 15.85 14.07 3.70
CA ASP A 78 16.24 13.27 2.52
C ASP A 78 15.15 12.28 2.05
N LEU A 79 13.93 12.36 2.59
CA LEU A 79 12.84 11.46 2.17
C LEU A 79 12.33 11.87 0.77
N THR A 80 12.40 10.95 -0.19
CA THR A 80 11.98 11.17 -1.60
C THR A 80 10.82 10.27 -2.00
N TYR A 81 10.11 10.57 -3.09
CA TYR A 81 9.06 9.67 -3.58
C TYR A 81 9.54 8.22 -3.74
N GLY A 82 8.69 7.27 -3.36
CA GLY A 82 9.05 5.86 -3.26
C GLY A 82 9.73 5.48 -1.94
N GLN A 83 9.95 6.42 -1.00
CA GLN A 83 10.70 6.19 0.24
C GLN A 83 10.18 4.97 1.02
N PHE A 84 8.86 4.81 1.11
CA PHE A 84 8.23 3.76 1.90
C PHE A 84 8.02 2.47 1.09
N GLY A 85 8.52 2.44 -0.14
CA GLY A 85 8.43 1.32 -1.07
C GLY A 85 7.17 1.34 -1.93
N GLU A 86 6.45 2.45 -1.96
CA GLU A 86 5.23 2.62 -2.73
C GLU A 86 5.49 2.70 -4.23
N ASN A 87 4.54 2.16 -5.00
CA ASN A 87 4.52 2.29 -6.45
C ASN A 87 3.94 3.64 -6.85
N LEU A 88 2.91 4.10 -6.14
CA LEU A 88 2.22 5.36 -6.43
C LEU A 88 2.32 6.26 -5.21
N THR A 89 3.00 7.39 -5.35
CA THR A 89 2.89 8.48 -4.39
C THR A 89 1.68 9.32 -4.79
N VAL A 90 0.66 9.36 -3.93
CA VAL A 90 -0.66 9.92 -4.24
C VAL A 90 -1.00 11.09 -3.34
N GLU A 91 -1.81 12.02 -3.82
CA GLU A 91 -2.29 13.19 -3.06
C GLU A 91 -3.81 13.17 -2.93
N GLY A 92 -4.31 13.40 -1.72
CA GLY A 92 -5.73 13.48 -1.37
C GLY A 92 -6.39 12.14 -1.06
N LEU A 93 -5.63 11.05 -0.92
CA LEU A 93 -6.14 9.70 -0.60
C LEU A 93 -5.64 9.24 0.77
N LEU A 94 -6.21 9.77 1.85
CA LEU A 94 -5.83 9.36 3.21
C LEU A 94 -6.54 8.07 3.63
N GLU A 95 -5.88 7.25 4.45
CA GLU A 95 -6.39 5.96 4.94
C GLU A 95 -7.72 6.07 5.69
N THR A 96 -8.01 7.25 6.25
CA THR A 96 -9.24 7.57 6.97
C THR A 96 -10.42 7.90 6.06
N SER A 97 -10.17 8.28 4.80
CA SER A 97 -11.19 8.73 3.84
C SER A 97 -11.35 7.82 2.62
N VAL A 98 -10.49 6.80 2.49
CA VAL A 98 -10.59 5.75 1.48
C VAL A 98 -10.97 4.42 2.12
N TYR A 99 -11.81 3.66 1.43
CA TYR A 99 -12.51 2.48 1.93
C TYR A 99 -12.16 1.25 1.12
N ILE A 100 -12.20 0.08 1.76
CA ILE A 100 -11.96 -1.19 1.07
C ILE A 100 -13.01 -1.36 -0.04
N GLY A 101 -12.56 -1.58 -1.27
CA GLY A 101 -13.42 -1.75 -2.43
C GLY A 101 -13.70 -0.48 -3.21
N ASP A 102 -13.30 0.70 -2.72
CA ASP A 102 -13.37 1.93 -3.53
C ASP A 102 -12.62 1.73 -4.85
N ILE A 103 -13.21 2.26 -5.93
CA ILE A 103 -12.63 2.23 -7.26
C ILE A 103 -12.21 3.63 -7.67
N PHE A 104 -10.94 3.74 -8.05
CA PHE A 104 -10.35 4.97 -8.54
C PHE A 104 -9.94 4.80 -10.00
N GLN A 105 -10.24 5.81 -10.80
CA GLN A 105 -9.70 5.96 -12.13
C GLN A 105 -8.44 6.85 -12.06
N ILE A 106 -7.39 6.43 -12.74
CA ILE A 106 -6.17 7.22 -12.95
C ILE A 106 -6.01 7.49 -14.43
N GLY A 107 -5.81 8.76 -14.79
CA GLY A 107 -5.76 9.17 -16.20
C GLY A 107 -7.09 8.86 -16.90
N SER A 108 -7.01 8.34 -18.13
CA SER A 108 -8.19 8.10 -18.97
C SER A 108 -8.83 6.72 -18.79
N THR A 109 -8.07 5.66 -18.52
CA THR A 109 -8.58 4.27 -18.58
C THR A 109 -8.27 3.40 -17.37
N VAL A 110 -7.18 3.67 -16.63
CA VAL A 110 -6.75 2.76 -15.57
C VAL A 110 -7.71 2.80 -14.40
N LYS A 111 -8.19 1.62 -13.96
CA LYS A 111 -9.06 1.46 -12.79
C LYS A 111 -8.38 0.62 -11.72
N LEU A 112 -8.31 1.16 -10.52
CA LEU A 112 -7.71 0.52 -9.35
C LEU A 112 -8.75 0.39 -8.24
N GLN A 113 -8.78 -0.76 -7.55
CA GLN A 113 -9.66 -0.98 -6.41
C GLN A 113 -8.87 -1.24 -5.14
N ILE A 114 -9.20 -0.55 -4.04
CA ILE A 114 -8.54 -0.74 -2.74
C ILE A 114 -8.86 -2.12 -2.17
N THR A 115 -7.84 -2.82 -1.70
CA THR A 115 -7.98 -4.22 -1.26
C THR A 115 -7.60 -4.46 0.19
N GLN A 116 -6.67 -3.69 0.74
CA GLN A 116 -6.19 -3.85 2.11
C GLN A 116 -5.24 -2.72 2.53
N PRO A 117 -5.09 -2.48 3.84
CA PRO A 117 -3.96 -1.72 4.36
C PRO A 117 -2.64 -2.42 4.05
N ARG A 118 -1.57 -1.62 4.00
CA ARG A 118 -0.21 -2.14 3.99
C ARG A 118 0.24 -2.50 5.41
N VAL A 119 1.01 -3.58 5.54
CA VAL A 119 1.63 -4.03 6.79
C VAL A 119 3.16 -3.92 6.69
N PRO A 120 3.83 -3.13 7.53
CA PRO A 120 5.29 -2.98 7.52
C PRO A 120 6.03 -4.28 7.80
N CYS A 121 7.23 -4.39 7.23
CA CYS A 121 8.08 -5.58 7.33
C CYS A 121 9.55 -5.15 7.42
N PHE A 122 10.43 -6.10 7.71
CA PHE A 122 11.87 -5.84 7.92
C PHE A 122 12.55 -5.10 6.75
N LYS A 123 12.08 -5.27 5.51
CA LYS A 123 12.61 -4.57 4.34
C LYS A 123 12.48 -3.05 4.46
N LEU A 124 11.39 -2.57 5.08
CA LEU A 124 11.20 -1.15 5.36
C LEU A 124 12.20 -0.67 6.42
N ALA A 125 12.39 -1.44 7.51
CA ALA A 125 13.39 -1.15 8.52
C ALA A 125 14.80 -1.03 7.90
N TYR A 126 15.15 -1.97 7.02
CA TYR A 126 16.42 -2.00 6.30
C TYR A 126 16.59 -0.74 5.43
N LYS A 127 15.59 -0.41 4.59
CA LYS A 127 15.64 0.80 3.74
C LYS A 127 15.78 2.08 4.56
N MET A 128 15.07 2.15 5.68
CA MET A 128 15.06 3.34 6.53
C MET A 128 16.31 3.46 7.42
N GLY A 129 17.11 2.40 7.54
CA GLY A 129 18.25 2.34 8.47
C GLY A 129 17.82 2.34 9.94
N LEU A 130 16.57 1.98 10.23
CA LEU A 130 15.94 2.13 11.55
C LEU A 130 15.17 0.84 11.91
N PRO A 131 15.74 -0.04 12.76
CA PRO A 131 15.12 -1.33 13.11
C PRO A 131 13.70 -1.22 13.69
N GLU A 132 13.45 -0.21 14.53
CA GLU A 132 12.16 0.01 15.20
C GLU A 132 11.12 0.72 14.32
N PHE A 133 11.52 1.23 13.15
CA PHE A 133 10.64 2.02 12.30
C PHE A 133 9.36 1.29 11.85
N PRO A 134 9.37 -0.01 11.51
CA PRO A 134 8.14 -0.75 11.22
C PRO A 134 7.07 -0.65 12.31
N LYS A 135 7.47 -0.65 13.59
CA LYS A 135 6.54 -0.53 14.71
C LYS A 135 5.95 0.88 14.77
N GLN A 136 6.80 1.92 14.73
CA GLN A 136 6.35 3.32 14.71
C GLN A 136 5.44 3.62 13.51
N PHE A 137 5.81 3.09 12.34
CA PHE A 137 5.03 3.21 11.11
C PHE A 137 3.63 2.60 11.26
N LEU A 138 3.54 1.39 11.84
CA LEU A 138 2.26 0.75 12.12
C LEU A 138 1.44 1.52 13.17
N GLU A 139 2.07 1.95 14.26
CA GLU A 139 1.45 2.72 15.35
C GLU A 139 0.93 4.09 14.88
N SER A 140 1.54 4.68 13.86
CA SER A 140 1.06 5.94 13.29
C SER A 140 -0.26 5.80 12.50
N ARG A 141 -0.64 4.58 12.10
CA ARG A 141 -1.73 4.29 11.13
C ARG A 141 -1.53 4.90 9.73
N ARG A 142 -0.38 5.54 9.45
CA ARG A 142 0.01 6.13 8.16
C ARG A 142 0.74 5.11 7.32
N VAL A 143 0.05 4.02 7.00
CA VAL A 143 0.68 2.84 6.40
C VAL A 143 0.49 2.75 4.89
N GLY A 144 -0.40 3.55 4.31
CA GLY A 144 -0.89 3.43 2.95
C GLY A 144 -1.71 2.16 2.72
N PHE A 145 -1.95 1.83 1.46
CA PHE A 145 -2.86 0.76 1.06
C PHE A 145 -2.49 0.16 -0.28
N TYR A 146 -2.97 -1.07 -0.49
CA TYR A 146 -2.83 -1.73 -1.77
C TYR A 146 -4.08 -1.58 -2.63
N PHE A 147 -3.82 -1.56 -3.93
CA PHE A 147 -4.82 -1.73 -4.96
C PHE A 147 -4.64 -3.08 -5.67
N ARG A 148 -5.76 -3.63 -6.14
CA ARG A 148 -5.79 -4.48 -7.32
C ARG A 148 -6.07 -3.63 -8.56
N VAL A 149 -5.67 -4.15 -9.71
CA VAL A 149 -5.95 -3.54 -11.01
C VAL A 149 -7.20 -4.16 -11.58
N LEU A 150 -8.17 -3.33 -11.96
CA LEU A 150 -9.40 -3.75 -12.65
C LEU A 150 -9.30 -3.50 -14.16
N GLU A 151 -8.59 -2.45 -14.56
CA GLU A 151 -8.36 -2.11 -15.95
C GLU A 151 -6.90 -1.65 -16.12
N GLU A 152 -6.15 -2.35 -16.97
CA GLU A 152 -4.77 -2.01 -17.32
C GLU A 152 -4.71 -0.75 -18.19
N GLY A 153 -3.55 -0.11 -18.24
CA GLY A 153 -3.39 1.05 -19.11
C GLY A 153 -2.16 1.88 -18.79
N LYS A 154 -2.03 2.98 -19.53
CA LYS A 154 -0.91 3.91 -19.39
C LYS A 154 -1.23 4.98 -18.36
N ILE A 155 -0.27 5.25 -17.49
CA ILE A 155 -0.33 6.33 -16.50
C ILE A 155 0.97 7.12 -16.51
N ALA A 156 0.90 8.38 -16.09
CA ALA A 156 2.03 9.27 -15.90
C ALA A 156 1.90 10.05 -14.59
N ALA A 157 3.04 10.47 -14.03
CA ALA A 157 3.02 11.45 -12.95
C ALA A 157 2.32 12.73 -13.43
N GLY A 158 1.48 13.31 -12.57
CA GLY A 158 0.59 14.42 -12.88
C GLY A 158 -0.84 14.01 -13.25
N ASP A 159 -1.10 12.73 -13.52
CA ASP A 159 -2.44 12.25 -13.84
C ASP A 159 -3.42 12.54 -12.68
N THR A 160 -4.64 12.90 -13.06
CA THR A 160 -5.74 13.05 -12.10
C THR A 160 -6.15 11.67 -11.60
N ILE A 161 -6.44 11.60 -10.31
CA ILE A 161 -7.09 10.45 -9.68
C ILE A 161 -8.52 10.86 -9.36
N ALA A 162 -9.49 10.11 -9.88
CA ALA A 162 -10.91 10.31 -9.62
C ALA A 162 -11.48 9.08 -8.92
N ARG A 163 -12.20 9.27 -7.81
CA ARG A 163 -12.97 8.18 -7.19
C ARG A 163 -14.25 8.00 -8.00
N ILE A 164 -14.34 6.90 -8.73
CA ILE A 164 -15.47 6.62 -9.62
C ILE A 164 -16.52 5.72 -8.96
N GLU A 165 -16.13 4.98 -7.91
CA GLU A 165 -17.06 4.20 -7.11
C GLU A 165 -16.71 4.29 -5.62
N VAL A 166 -17.73 4.54 -4.80
CA VAL A 166 -17.66 4.47 -3.34
C VAL A 166 -18.21 3.11 -2.92
N ALA A 167 -17.40 2.29 -2.24
CA ALA A 167 -17.85 0.98 -1.81
C ALA A 167 -18.98 1.06 -0.77
N SER A 168 -20.10 0.40 -1.04
CA SER A 168 -21.24 0.33 -0.13
C SER A 168 -20.95 -0.57 1.07
N ALA A 169 -21.51 -0.21 2.24
CA ALA A 169 -21.35 -0.94 3.51
C ALA A 169 -19.89 -1.26 3.90
N SER A 170 -18.93 -0.49 3.40
CA SER A 170 -17.50 -0.74 3.60
C SER A 170 -16.94 -0.16 4.91
N MET A 171 -15.64 -0.30 5.10
CA MET A 171 -14.83 0.25 6.20
C MET A 171 -13.61 0.95 5.60
N SER A 172 -13.19 2.03 6.25
CA SER A 172 -11.98 2.74 5.88
C SER A 172 -10.75 1.85 6.02
N VAL A 173 -9.67 2.19 5.31
CA VAL A 173 -8.38 1.50 5.45
C VAL A 173 -7.90 1.56 6.91
N THR A 174 -8.04 2.71 7.57
CA THR A 174 -7.67 2.86 8.99
C THR A 174 -8.49 1.96 9.91
N GLU A 175 -9.81 1.84 9.71
CA GLU A 175 -10.65 0.94 10.50
C GLU A 175 -10.20 -0.52 10.37
N ILE A 176 -9.96 -0.98 9.14
CA ILE A 176 -9.52 -2.35 8.89
C ILE A 176 -8.16 -2.64 9.53
N LEU A 177 -7.22 -1.69 9.47
CA LEU A 177 -5.95 -1.80 10.15
C LEU A 177 -6.13 -1.92 11.68
N ASN A 178 -6.98 -1.06 12.25
CA ASN A 178 -7.24 -1.05 13.69
C ASN A 178 -7.84 -2.37 14.17
N LEU A 179 -8.82 -2.95 13.49
CA LEU A 179 -9.42 -4.23 13.87
C LEU A 179 -8.41 -5.38 13.97
N ARG A 180 -7.31 -5.31 13.21
CA ARG A 180 -6.27 -6.34 13.24
C ARG A 180 -5.24 -6.13 14.35
N TYR A 181 -4.85 -4.88 14.61
CA TYR A 181 -3.67 -4.59 15.42
C TYR A 181 -3.96 -3.88 16.75
N PHE A 182 -5.11 -3.19 16.86
CA PHE A 182 -5.36 -2.23 17.93
C PHE A 182 -6.75 -2.35 18.57
N ASP A 183 -7.71 -2.99 17.90
CA ASP A 183 -9.09 -3.17 18.34
C ASP A 183 -9.56 -4.61 18.08
N ARG A 184 -8.78 -5.58 18.60
CA ARG A 184 -8.96 -7.02 18.33
C ARG A 184 -10.17 -7.63 19.06
N ASP A 185 -10.69 -6.95 20.07
CA ASP A 185 -11.84 -7.40 20.87
C ASP A 185 -13.17 -6.98 20.22
N ASN A 186 -13.14 -6.15 19.17
CA ASN A 186 -14.34 -5.70 18.45
C ASN A 186 -14.87 -6.76 17.47
N ARG A 187 -15.36 -7.87 18.04
CA ARG A 187 -15.78 -9.06 17.30
C ARG A 187 -16.87 -8.76 16.26
N GLU A 188 -17.79 -7.85 16.57
CA GLU A 188 -18.85 -7.43 15.63
C GLU A 188 -18.25 -6.80 14.37
N LYS A 189 -17.39 -5.78 14.52
CA LYS A 189 -16.74 -5.14 13.37
C LYS A 189 -15.81 -6.10 12.64
N ILE A 190 -15.09 -6.98 13.33
CA ILE A 190 -14.26 -8.02 12.69
C ILE A 190 -15.12 -8.97 11.84
N ALA A 191 -16.28 -9.39 12.35
CA ALA A 191 -17.21 -10.25 11.63
C ALA A 191 -17.76 -9.56 10.36
N ARG A 192 -18.03 -8.26 10.42
CA ARG A 192 -18.42 -7.44 9.25
C ARG A 192 -17.26 -7.27 8.27
N ALA A 193 -16.06 -6.91 8.73
CA ALA A 193 -14.86 -6.72 7.92
C ALA A 193 -14.53 -7.96 7.07
N ARG A 194 -14.66 -9.15 7.65
CA ARG A 194 -14.43 -10.43 6.95
C ARG A 194 -15.37 -10.62 5.74
N LYS A 195 -16.57 -10.04 5.76
CA LYS A 195 -17.57 -10.16 4.68
C LYS A 195 -17.32 -9.20 3.51
N LEU A 196 -16.43 -8.20 3.66
CA LEU A 196 -16.14 -7.25 2.58
C LEU A 196 -15.55 -7.97 1.37
N SER A 197 -16.27 -8.00 0.23
CA SER A 197 -15.87 -8.73 -0.97
C SER A 197 -14.48 -8.33 -1.45
N ALA A 198 -14.18 -7.03 -1.41
CA ALA A 198 -12.93 -6.47 -1.90
C ALA A 198 -11.71 -6.71 -0.98
N LEU A 199 -11.93 -7.05 0.29
CA LEU A 199 -10.85 -7.30 1.25
C LEU A 199 -10.06 -8.55 0.87
N SER A 200 -8.73 -8.49 0.95
CA SER A 200 -7.88 -9.62 0.56
C SER A 200 -8.19 -10.91 1.34
N PRO A 201 -8.03 -12.10 0.71
CA PRO A 201 -8.21 -13.38 1.38
C PRO A 201 -7.31 -13.54 2.61
N SER A 202 -6.08 -12.99 2.57
CA SER A 202 -5.16 -13.06 3.70
C SER A 202 -5.71 -12.37 4.95
N TRP A 203 -6.24 -11.14 4.80
CA TRP A 203 -6.86 -10.40 5.89
C TRP A 203 -8.15 -11.07 6.39
N LYS A 204 -8.97 -11.62 5.49
CA LYS A 204 -10.17 -12.39 5.87
C LYS A 204 -9.82 -13.63 6.70
N ARG A 205 -8.73 -14.33 6.38
CA ARG A 205 -8.22 -15.46 7.17
C ARG A 205 -7.75 -15.00 8.54
N ASP A 206 -7.02 -13.89 8.62
CA ASP A 206 -6.56 -13.34 9.90
C ASP A 206 -7.74 -12.96 10.80
N PHE A 207 -8.78 -12.31 10.26
CA PHE A 207 -10.00 -12.02 11.00
C PHE A 207 -10.77 -13.27 11.43
N THR A 208 -10.82 -14.31 10.60
CA THR A 208 -11.39 -15.61 11.00
C THR A 208 -10.64 -16.19 12.20
N LYS A 209 -9.31 -16.13 12.22
CA LYS A 209 -8.49 -16.63 13.34
C LYS A 209 -8.72 -15.81 14.61
N ILE A 210 -8.83 -14.49 14.51
CA ILE A 210 -9.12 -13.64 15.68
C ILE A 210 -10.48 -13.97 16.27
N LEU A 211 -11.50 -14.23 15.44
CA LEU A 211 -12.82 -14.66 15.92
C LEU A 211 -12.85 -16.09 16.45
N ALA A 212 -11.84 -16.91 16.20
CA ALA A 212 -11.76 -18.27 16.73
C ALA A 212 -11.02 -18.34 18.08
N GLN A 213 -10.34 -17.25 18.46
CA GLN A 213 -9.76 -17.04 19.80
C GLN A 213 -10.84 -16.53 20.75
#